data_AF-F0WN43-F1
#
_entry.id   AF-F0WN43-F1
#
_cell.length_a   1.000
_cell.length_b   1.000
_cell.length_c   1.000
_cell.angle_alpha   90.00
_cell.angle_beta   90.00
_cell.angle_gamma   90.00
#
_symmetry.space_group_name_H-M   'P 1'
#
loop_
_entity.id
_entity.type
_entity.pdbx_description
1 polymer ?
#
loop_
_entity_poly.entity_id
_entity_poly.type
_entity_poly.pdbx_seq_one_letter_code
_entity_poly.pdbx_strand_id
1 'polypeptide(L)'
;MFVYVRYGFGYIDTIPARKYNTNVPCPILLSFIKAAYVRDVEEYCRHRIVQLSIDLDSSLKVLQTRGLAIIQSVKEDTLEKSRNERVKSKLKMKPGTLNKAQDSPEVPPNQSETSALESAEDEFELASARARKEEIEGQLAVINTANKYVKDLIAGNAEIDLIDQNGECLNLSLAHEERADSFLTARQSYNVAGICRYRNGQSQVTPLLYTLTKQLAT
;
A
#
# COMPACT_ATOMS: atom_id res chain seq x y z
N MET A 1 -34.92 19.75 -1.12
CA MET A 1 -34.45 18.85 -0.05
C MET A 1 -32.95 18.61 -0.25
N PHE A 2 -32.21 18.22 0.80
CA PHE A 2 -30.78 17.93 0.68
C PHE A 2 -30.43 16.56 1.22
N VAL A 3 -29.45 15.92 0.59
CA VAL A 3 -28.86 14.64 0.99
C VAL A 3 -27.34 14.74 1.04
N TYR A 4 -26.71 13.80 1.75
CA TYR A 4 -25.26 13.66 1.79
C TYR A 4 -24.84 12.47 0.92
N VAL A 5 -23.79 12.65 0.13
CA VAL A 5 -23.26 11.62 -0.77
C VAL A 5 -21.78 11.41 -0.47
N ARG A 6 -21.39 10.14 -0.34
CA ARG A 6 -20.03 9.68 -0.02
C ARG A 6 -19.44 8.92 -1.20
N TYR A 7 -18.16 9.14 -1.45
CA TYR A 7 -17.39 8.46 -2.47
C TYR A 7 -15.88 8.66 -2.24
N GLY A 8 -15.05 8.00 -3.05
CA GLY A 8 -13.60 8.17 -3.03
C GLY A 8 -12.94 7.33 -1.96
N PHE A 9 -11.94 7.85 -1.26
CA PHE A 9 -11.12 7.09 -0.31
C PHE A 9 -11.63 7.26 1.13
N GLY A 10 -11.75 6.16 1.88
CA GLY A 10 -12.34 6.10 3.22
C GLY A 10 -11.36 6.34 4.39
N TYR A 11 -11.95 6.67 5.55
CA TYR A 11 -11.46 6.83 6.94
C TYR A 11 -10.13 7.51 7.29
N ILE A 12 -9.13 7.58 6.43
CA ILE A 12 -7.80 8.13 6.79
C ILE A 12 -7.45 9.37 5.94
N ASP A 13 -7.89 9.43 4.68
CA ASP A 13 -7.65 10.55 3.75
C ASP A 13 -8.95 11.06 3.08
N THR A 14 -10.03 11.16 3.86
CA THR A 14 -11.39 11.23 3.30
C THR A 14 -11.70 12.49 2.52
N ILE A 15 -12.18 12.27 1.29
CA ILE A 15 -13.06 13.23 0.62
C ILE A 15 -14.34 13.34 1.48
N PRO A 16 -14.67 14.53 2.01
CA PRO A 16 -15.80 14.68 2.91
C PRO A 16 -17.12 14.41 2.17
N ALA A 17 -18.12 13.93 2.90
CA ALA A 17 -19.46 13.74 2.35
C ALA A 17 -19.99 15.07 1.80
N ARG A 18 -20.40 15.06 0.53
CA ARG A 18 -20.88 16.27 -0.15
C ARG A 18 -22.39 16.38 -0.07
N LYS A 19 -22.87 17.61 0.13
CA LYS A 19 -24.29 17.92 0.21
C LYS A 19 -24.84 18.29 -1.16
N TYR A 20 -25.92 17.63 -1.59
CA TYR A 20 -26.57 17.89 -2.88
C TYR A 20 -28.04 18.26 -2.72
N ASN A 21 -28.51 19.20 -3.54
CA ASN A 21 -29.93 19.53 -3.66
C ASN A 21 -30.63 18.46 -4.51
N THR A 22 -31.71 17.89 -3.99
CA THR A 22 -32.50 16.85 -4.67
C THR A 22 -33.72 17.40 -5.40
N ASN A 23 -33.97 18.71 -5.33
CA ASN A 23 -35.05 19.37 -6.10
C ASN A 23 -34.63 19.60 -7.56
N VAL A 24 -34.05 18.58 -8.18
CA VAL A 24 -33.58 18.57 -9.56
C VAL A 24 -33.89 17.19 -10.16
N PRO A 25 -33.97 17.06 -11.50
CA PRO A 25 -34.07 15.76 -12.15
C PRO A 25 -32.89 14.84 -11.80
N CYS A 26 -33.13 13.52 -11.74
CA CYS A 26 -32.10 12.51 -11.46
C CYS A 26 -30.81 12.65 -12.33
N PRO A 27 -30.89 12.88 -13.66
CA PRO A 27 -29.70 13.01 -14.51
C PRO A 27 -28.87 14.24 -14.16
N ILE A 28 -29.53 15.32 -13.72
CA ILE A 28 -28.87 16.55 -13.30
C ILE A 28 -28.12 16.32 -11.98
N LEU A 29 -28.76 15.65 -11.01
CA LEU A 29 -28.11 15.27 -9.77
C LEU A 29 -26.89 14.38 -10.02
N LEU A 30 -27.05 13.31 -10.81
CA LEU A 30 -25.97 12.39 -11.14
C LEU A 30 -24.84 13.09 -11.91
N SER A 31 -25.14 14.03 -12.81
CA SER A 31 -24.11 14.81 -13.49
C SER A 31 -23.25 15.64 -12.52
N PHE A 32 -23.87 16.29 -11.53
CA PHE A 32 -23.13 17.03 -10.50
C PHE A 32 -22.27 16.11 -9.62
N ILE A 33 -22.78 14.94 -9.26
CA ILE A 33 -22.03 13.97 -8.47
C ILE A 33 -20.85 13.42 -9.30
N LYS A 34 -21.09 13.07 -10.57
CA LYS A 34 -20.05 12.57 -11.49
C LYS A 34 -18.92 13.58 -11.66
N ALA A 35 -19.26 14.85 -11.89
CA ALA A 35 -18.27 15.91 -12.06
C ALA A 35 -17.43 16.15 -10.80
N ALA A 36 -18.05 16.07 -9.61
CA ALA A 36 -17.35 16.19 -8.34
C ALA A 36 -16.46 14.96 -8.05
N TYR A 37 -16.98 13.76 -8.29
CA TYR A 37 -16.25 12.50 -8.15
C TYR A 37 -14.99 12.48 -9.03
N VAL A 38 -15.15 12.75 -10.33
CA VAL A 38 -14.04 12.77 -11.28
C VAL A 38 -12.94 13.71 -10.80
N ARG A 39 -13.30 14.95 -10.46
CA ARG A 39 -12.33 15.96 -10.00
C ARG A 39 -11.59 15.54 -8.74
N ASP A 40 -12.34 15.14 -7.70
CA ASP A 40 -11.76 14.88 -6.39
C ASP A 40 -10.89 13.62 -6.40
N VAL A 41 -11.38 12.55 -7.04
CA VAL A 41 -10.69 11.27 -7.09
C VAL A 41 -9.49 11.34 -8.04
N GLU A 42 -9.60 12.02 -9.18
CA GLU A 42 -8.47 12.24 -10.08
C GLU A 42 -7.33 12.97 -9.37
N GLU A 43 -7.65 14.08 -8.71
CA GLU A 43 -6.67 14.90 -8.00
C GLU A 43 -6.00 14.12 -6.86
N TYR A 44 -6.80 13.37 -6.08
CA TYR A 44 -6.26 12.50 -5.05
C TYR A 44 -5.34 11.42 -5.62
N CYS A 45 -5.77 10.71 -6.68
CA CYS A 45 -4.98 9.67 -7.32
C CYS A 45 -3.65 10.23 -7.83
N ARG A 46 -3.68 11.42 -8.46
CA ARG A 46 -2.49 12.08 -9.00
C ARG A 46 -1.45 12.35 -7.90
N HIS A 47 -1.87 12.93 -6.77
CA HIS A 47 -0.98 13.17 -5.65
C HIS A 47 -0.47 11.88 -5.01
N ARG A 48 -1.37 10.92 -4.76
CA ARG A 48 -1.03 9.71 -4.01
C ARG A 48 -0.15 8.76 -4.82
N ILE A 49 -0.31 8.68 -6.14
CA ILE A 49 0.60 7.91 -7.02
C ILE A 49 2.03 8.42 -6.89
N VAL A 50 2.24 9.74 -7.00
CA VAL A 50 3.58 10.33 -6.90
C VAL A 50 4.21 10.03 -5.53
N GLN A 51 3.45 10.22 -4.45
CA GLN A 51 3.94 9.92 -3.10
C GLN A 51 4.33 8.44 -2.95
N LEU A 52 3.45 7.52 -3.35
CA LEU A 52 3.70 6.09 -3.23
C LEU A 52 4.85 5.61 -4.11
N SER A 53 5.07 6.22 -5.29
CA SER A 53 6.24 5.93 -6.11
C SER A 53 7.55 6.32 -5.42
N ILE A 54 7.58 7.48 -4.75
CA ILE A 54 8.74 7.90 -3.96
C ILE A 54 8.98 6.94 -2.79
N ASP A 55 7.92 6.58 -2.06
CA ASP A 55 7.99 5.65 -0.93
C ASP A 55 8.46 4.25 -1.38
N LEU A 56 8.01 3.79 -2.56
CA LEU A 56 8.42 2.52 -3.17
C LEU A 56 9.92 2.53 -3.52
N ASP A 57 10.38 3.58 -4.19
CA ASP A 57 11.80 3.76 -4.52
C ASP A 57 12.68 3.79 -3.27
N SER A 58 12.21 4.43 -2.20
CA SER A 58 12.91 4.45 -0.91
C SER A 58 13.03 3.05 -0.30
N SER A 59 11.96 2.26 -0.35
CA SER A 59 11.93 0.88 0.16
C SER A 59 12.83 -0.04 -0.67
N LEU A 60 12.85 0.14 -2.01
CA LEU A 60 13.74 -0.60 -2.90
C LEU A 60 15.21 -0.29 -2.65
N LYS A 61 15.56 0.97 -2.36
CA LYS A 61 16.93 1.35 -1.99
C LYS A 61 17.39 0.64 -0.72
N VAL A 62 16.55 0.59 0.32
CA VAL A 62 16.87 -0.15 1.56
C VAL A 62 17.15 -1.62 1.26
N LEU A 63 16.29 -2.26 0.46
CA LEU A 63 16.47 -3.66 0.07
C LEU A 63 17.76 -3.89 -0.72
N GLN A 64 18.15 -2.96 -1.60
CA GLN A 64 19.39 -3.06 -2.38
C GLN A 64 20.63 -2.86 -1.50
N THR A 65 20.69 -1.78 -0.71
CA THR A 65 21.86 -1.46 0.12
C THR A 65 22.12 -2.54 1.16
N ARG A 66 21.08 -2.99 1.87
CA ARG A 66 21.21 -4.03 2.90
C ARG A 66 21.36 -5.43 2.31
N GLY A 67 20.67 -5.73 1.21
CA GLY A 67 20.85 -6.99 0.49
C GLY A 67 22.29 -7.18 -0.01
N LEU A 68 22.94 -6.11 -0.48
CA LEU A 68 24.34 -6.14 -0.86
C LEU A 68 25.29 -6.23 0.36
N ALA A 69 24.96 -5.57 1.48
CA ALA A 69 25.73 -5.64 2.71
C ALA A 69 25.80 -7.08 3.28
N ILE A 70 24.67 -7.81 3.27
CA ILE A 70 24.65 -9.23 3.68
C ILE A 70 25.49 -10.11 2.74
N ILE A 71 25.46 -9.86 1.43
CA ILE A 71 26.28 -10.63 0.48
C ILE A 71 27.78 -10.36 0.69
N GLN A 72 28.16 -9.14 1.09
CA GLN A 72 29.53 -8.79 1.40
C GLN A 72 30.00 -9.38 2.74
N SER A 73 29.19 -9.29 3.80
CA SER A 73 29.51 -9.90 5.09
C SER A 73 29.63 -11.42 5.01
N VAL A 74 28.73 -12.10 4.26
CA VAL A 74 28.83 -13.54 4.02
C VAL A 74 30.12 -13.90 3.27
N LYS A 75 30.57 -13.07 2.32
CA LYS A 75 31.85 -13.29 1.61
C LYS A 75 33.05 -13.12 2.53
N GLU A 76 33.03 -12.14 3.44
CA GLU A 76 34.10 -11.93 4.41
C GLU A 76 34.13 -13.04 5.48
N ASP A 77 32.98 -13.46 6.02
CA ASP A 77 32.87 -14.56 6.97
C ASP A 77 33.30 -15.92 6.38
N THR A 78 33.03 -16.14 5.09
CA THR A 78 33.46 -17.36 4.39
C THR A 78 34.98 -17.39 4.16
N LEU A 79 35.59 -16.22 3.95
CA LEU A 79 37.05 -16.08 3.81
C LEU A 79 37.77 -16.19 5.16
N GLU A 80 37.22 -15.62 6.23
CA GLU A 80 37.74 -15.70 7.60
C GLU A 80 37.68 -17.14 8.16
N LYS A 81 36.57 -17.87 7.96
CA LYS A 81 36.47 -19.30 8.33
C LYS A 81 37.48 -20.16 7.56
N SER A 82 37.67 -19.91 6.26
CA SER A 82 38.67 -20.62 5.44
C SER A 82 40.12 -20.33 5.86
N ARG A 83 40.39 -19.12 6.40
CA ARG A 83 41.72 -18.74 6.88
C ARG A 83 42.03 -19.34 8.24
N ASN A 84 41.03 -19.50 9.11
CA ASN A 84 41.18 -20.07 10.45
C ASN A 84 41.24 -21.61 10.49
N GLU A 85 40.70 -22.33 9.49
CA GLU A 85 40.88 -23.78 9.39
C GLU A 85 42.27 -24.19 8.86
N ARG A 86 42.97 -23.31 8.11
CA ARG A 86 44.30 -23.62 7.55
C ARG A 86 45.46 -23.52 8.54
N VAL A 87 45.25 -22.96 9.74
CA VAL A 87 46.32 -22.80 10.75
C VAL A 87 46.38 -23.98 11.74
N LYS A 88 45.39 -24.88 11.79
CA LYS A 88 45.34 -25.98 12.78
C LYS A 88 45.90 -27.34 12.33
N SER A 89 46.53 -27.46 11.16
CA SER A 89 47.03 -28.76 10.63
C SER A 89 48.55 -28.87 10.43
N LYS A 90 49.36 -28.09 11.14
CA LYS A 90 50.81 -28.36 11.28
C LYS A 90 51.27 -28.13 12.71
N LEU A 91 51.24 -29.16 13.56
CA LEU A 91 52.28 -29.41 14.56
C LEU A 91 52.06 -30.76 15.29
N LYS A 92 52.83 -31.77 14.90
CA LYS A 92 53.19 -33.03 15.62
C LYS A 92 54.52 -33.44 14.94
N MET A 93 55.69 -33.62 15.58
CA MET A 93 56.04 -34.21 16.87
C MET A 93 57.37 -33.63 17.44
N LYS A 94 57.52 -33.79 18.77
CA LYS A 94 58.58 -33.47 19.78
C LYS A 94 59.93 -34.22 19.60
N PRO A 95 60.98 -34.12 20.50
CA PRO A 95 61.10 -33.41 21.81
C PRO A 95 62.42 -32.64 22.09
N GLY A 96 62.44 -31.79 23.14
CA GLY A 96 63.69 -31.27 23.73
C GLY A 96 63.52 -30.21 24.83
N THR A 97 63.53 -30.66 26.08
CA THR A 97 64.01 -30.08 27.37
C THR A 97 63.96 -28.55 27.68
N LEU A 98 63.27 -28.24 28.80
CA LEU A 98 63.32 -27.10 29.75
C LEU A 98 63.83 -25.70 29.30
N ASN A 99 62.98 -24.67 29.48
CA ASN A 99 63.26 -23.56 30.42
C ASN A 99 62.04 -22.66 30.69
N LYS A 100 62.15 -21.98 31.84
CA LYS A 100 61.20 -21.16 32.63
C LYS A 100 61.06 -19.75 32.04
N ALA A 101 59.85 -19.18 31.95
CA ALA A 101 59.50 -17.77 32.22
C ALA A 101 58.08 -17.39 31.72
N GLN A 102 57.49 -16.44 32.44
CA GLN A 102 56.25 -15.69 32.22
C GLN A 102 55.87 -15.43 30.76
N ASP A 103 54.59 -15.61 30.41
CA ASP A 103 53.65 -14.49 30.19
C ASP A 103 52.23 -15.04 29.96
N SER A 104 51.22 -14.37 30.51
CA SER A 104 49.81 -14.69 30.26
C SER A 104 49.42 -14.24 28.86
N PRO A 105 48.84 -15.09 27.99
CA PRO A 105 48.15 -14.59 26.81
C PRO A 105 46.76 -14.14 27.24
N GLU A 106 46.57 -12.83 27.20
CA GLU A 106 45.29 -12.14 27.20
C GLU A 106 44.36 -12.78 26.15
N VAL A 107 43.21 -13.30 26.61
CA VAL A 107 42.16 -13.86 25.73
C VAL A 107 41.49 -12.67 25.03
N PRO A 108 41.49 -12.58 23.68
CA PRO A 108 40.76 -11.52 23.01
C PRO A 108 39.25 -11.72 23.23
N PRO A 109 38.46 -10.63 23.36
CA PRO A 109 37.04 -10.72 23.62
C PRO A 109 36.32 -11.35 22.43
N ASN A 110 35.35 -12.20 22.76
CA ASN A 110 34.42 -12.87 21.86
C ASN A 110 33.79 -11.88 20.87
N GLN A 111 34.25 -11.88 19.62
CA GLN A 111 33.64 -11.11 18.51
C GLN A 111 32.36 -11.77 17.95
N SER A 112 31.93 -12.91 18.52
CA SER A 112 30.84 -13.72 17.99
C SER A 112 29.44 -13.28 18.43
N GLU A 113 29.31 -12.51 19.51
CA GLU A 113 28.00 -12.05 20.00
C GLU A 113 27.54 -10.75 19.31
N THR A 114 28.49 -9.89 18.91
CA THR A 114 28.21 -8.66 18.16
C THR A 114 27.74 -8.93 16.73
N SER A 115 28.33 -9.91 16.04
CA SER A 115 27.94 -10.25 14.65
C SER A 115 26.56 -10.92 14.56
N ALA A 116 26.17 -11.69 15.58
CA ALA A 116 24.85 -12.32 15.64
C ALA A 116 23.72 -11.31 15.88
N LEU A 117 23.98 -10.26 16.68
CA LEU A 117 23.02 -9.20 16.96
C LEU A 117 22.81 -8.30 15.72
N GLU A 118 23.90 -7.87 15.07
CA GLU A 118 23.84 -7.07 13.84
C GLU A 118 23.15 -7.82 12.68
N SER A 119 23.40 -9.13 12.56
CA SER A 119 22.72 -9.96 11.55
C SER A 119 21.21 -10.10 11.78
N ALA A 120 20.75 -10.07 13.03
CA ALA A 120 19.32 -10.16 13.36
C ALA A 120 18.59 -8.82 13.13
N GLU A 121 19.27 -7.70 13.41
CA GLU A 121 18.75 -6.35 13.13
C GLU A 121 18.63 -6.10 11.62
N ASP A 122 19.64 -6.48 10.83
CA ASP A 122 19.60 -6.39 9.37
C ASP A 122 18.48 -7.27 8.75
N GLU A 123 18.25 -8.47 9.30
CA GLU A 123 17.17 -9.35 8.84
C GLU A 123 15.78 -8.77 9.16
N PHE A 124 15.62 -8.17 10.34
CA PHE A 124 14.38 -7.50 10.74
C PHE A 124 14.10 -6.26 9.88
N GLU A 125 15.10 -5.41 9.62
CA GLU A 125 14.96 -4.24 8.75
C GLU A 125 14.59 -4.65 7.32
N LEU A 126 15.20 -5.72 6.78
CA LEU A 126 14.85 -6.25 5.46
C LEU A 126 13.43 -6.81 5.40
N ALA A 127 13.00 -7.53 6.42
CA ALA A 127 11.62 -8.02 6.52
C ALA A 127 10.63 -6.85 6.57
N SER A 128 10.94 -5.81 7.34
CA SER A 128 10.15 -4.58 7.42
C SER A 128 10.08 -3.86 6.07
N ALA A 129 11.21 -3.72 5.36
CA ALA A 129 11.25 -3.09 4.04
C ALA A 129 10.46 -3.88 2.98
N ARG A 130 10.45 -5.22 3.03
CA ARG A 130 9.61 -6.06 2.16
C ARG A 130 8.12 -5.87 2.46
N ALA A 131 7.75 -5.83 3.74
CA ALA A 131 6.36 -5.60 4.15
C ALA A 131 5.87 -4.22 3.70
N ARG A 132 6.68 -3.17 3.87
CA ARG A 132 6.35 -1.81 3.37
C ARG A 132 6.21 -1.78 1.85
N LYS A 133 7.10 -2.45 1.12
CA LYS A 133 7.00 -2.57 -0.35
C LYS A 133 5.67 -3.20 -0.77
N GLU A 134 5.32 -4.34 -0.17
CA GLU A 134 4.07 -5.05 -0.48
C GLU A 134 2.84 -4.19 -0.16
N GLU A 135 2.87 -3.47 0.97
CA GLU A 135 1.81 -2.55 1.35
C GLU A 135 1.64 -1.41 0.32
N ILE A 136 2.75 -0.78 -0.09
CA ILE A 136 2.74 0.30 -1.09
C ILE A 136 2.21 -0.20 -2.43
N GLU A 137 2.62 -1.39 -2.88
CA GLU A 137 2.12 -2.02 -4.10
C GLU A 137 0.61 -2.30 -4.02
N GLY A 138 0.12 -2.76 -2.86
CA GLY A 138 -1.30 -2.94 -2.58
C GLY A 138 -2.09 -1.62 -2.67
N GLN A 139 -1.59 -0.55 -2.04
CA GLN A 139 -2.22 0.77 -2.11
C GLN A 139 -2.24 1.31 -3.56
N LEU A 140 -1.15 1.16 -4.31
CA LEU A 140 -1.08 1.54 -5.72
C LEU A 140 -2.11 0.78 -6.57
N ALA A 141 -2.35 -0.50 -6.30
CA ALA A 141 -3.37 -1.27 -7.03
C ALA A 141 -4.78 -0.70 -6.82
N VAL A 142 -5.13 -0.32 -5.59
CA VAL A 142 -6.42 0.32 -5.27
C VAL A 142 -6.53 1.68 -5.96
N ILE A 143 -5.51 2.51 -5.89
CA ILE A 143 -5.50 3.85 -6.50
C ILE A 143 -5.58 3.76 -8.03
N ASN A 144 -4.86 2.83 -8.65
CA ASN A 144 -4.93 2.61 -10.09
C ASN A 144 -6.32 2.13 -10.52
N THR A 145 -6.99 1.32 -9.69
CA THR A 145 -8.38 0.91 -9.93
C THR A 145 -9.31 2.11 -9.91
N ALA A 146 -9.19 2.98 -8.91
CA ALA A 146 -9.99 4.21 -8.81
C ALA A 146 -9.72 5.17 -9.99
N ASN A 147 -8.45 5.40 -10.32
CA ASN A 147 -8.03 6.25 -11.43
C ASN A 147 -8.52 5.72 -12.78
N LYS A 148 -8.48 4.40 -12.99
CA LYS A 148 -9.05 3.78 -14.19
C LYS A 148 -10.55 4.07 -14.29
N TYR A 149 -11.29 3.91 -13.18
CA TYR A 149 -12.72 4.16 -13.17
C TYR A 149 -13.05 5.63 -13.53
N VAL A 150 -12.27 6.59 -13.03
CA VAL A 150 -12.38 8.00 -13.42
C VAL A 150 -12.22 8.18 -14.94
N LYS A 151 -11.21 7.55 -15.54
CA LYS A 151 -10.99 7.61 -17.00
C LYS A 151 -12.16 7.00 -17.77
N ASP A 152 -12.71 5.88 -17.30
CA ASP A 152 -13.87 5.23 -17.90
C ASP A 152 -15.12 6.12 -17.82
N LEU A 153 -15.32 6.84 -16.70
CA LEU A 153 -16.39 7.83 -16.55
C LEU A 153 -16.25 9.01 -17.53
N ILE A 154 -15.04 9.53 -17.72
CA ILE A 154 -14.75 10.63 -18.66
C ILE A 154 -15.00 10.16 -20.10
N ALA A 155 -14.55 8.95 -20.44
CA ALA A 155 -14.75 8.36 -21.76
C ALA A 155 -16.22 7.97 -22.05
N GLY A 156 -17.09 7.96 -21.04
CA GLY A 156 -18.48 7.54 -21.18
C GLY A 156 -18.68 6.03 -21.22
N ASN A 157 -17.67 5.25 -20.82
CA ASN A 157 -17.72 3.79 -20.75
C ASN A 157 -18.30 3.27 -19.43
N ALA A 158 -18.48 4.16 -18.46
CA ALA A 158 -19.03 3.88 -17.15
C ALA A 158 -20.04 4.96 -16.75
N GLU A 159 -20.95 4.61 -15.85
CA GLU A 159 -21.95 5.50 -15.27
C GLU A 159 -21.91 5.44 -13.75
N ILE A 160 -22.49 6.45 -13.09
CA ILE A 160 -22.66 6.42 -11.64
C ILE A 160 -24.12 6.34 -11.25
N ASP A 161 -24.36 5.79 -10.07
CA ASP A 161 -25.65 5.80 -9.40
C ASP A 161 -25.45 5.90 -7.88
N LEU A 162 -26.53 5.81 -7.11
CA LEU A 162 -26.50 5.87 -5.65
C LEU A 162 -26.91 4.54 -5.03
N ILE A 163 -26.21 4.18 -3.96
CA ILE A 163 -26.50 3.07 -3.08
C ILE A 163 -27.07 3.63 -1.78
N ASP A 164 -28.18 3.05 -1.32
CA ASP A 164 -28.78 3.39 -0.03
C ASP A 164 -28.03 2.77 1.17
N GLN A 165 -28.60 2.92 2.37
CA GLN A 165 -28.04 2.34 3.60
C GLN A 165 -28.15 0.81 3.69
N ASN A 166 -29.00 0.18 2.87
CA ASN A 166 -29.19 -1.26 2.83
C ASN A 166 -28.25 -1.93 1.80
N GLY A 167 -27.52 -1.13 1.02
CA GLY A 167 -26.66 -1.62 -0.04
C GLY A 167 -27.37 -1.78 -1.38
N GLU A 168 -28.61 -1.28 -1.51
CA GLU A 168 -29.39 -1.38 -2.74
C GLU A 168 -29.11 -0.20 -3.67
N CYS A 169 -28.92 -0.50 -4.95
CA CYS A 169 -28.76 0.50 -6.00
C CYS A 169 -30.12 1.13 -6.33
N LEU A 170 -30.19 2.46 -6.25
CA LEU A 170 -31.44 3.21 -6.46
C LEU A 170 -31.84 3.34 -7.93
N ASN A 171 -30.92 3.03 -8.86
CA ASN A 171 -31.14 3.07 -10.31
C ASN A 171 -31.68 4.42 -10.80
N LEU A 172 -31.20 5.52 -10.23
CA LEU A 172 -31.57 6.89 -10.62
C LEU A 172 -31.22 7.17 -12.08
N SER A 173 -30.21 6.46 -12.62
CA SER A 173 -29.84 6.51 -14.04
C SER A 173 -30.97 6.02 -14.98
N LEU A 174 -31.87 5.18 -14.49
CA LEU A 174 -33.03 4.66 -15.24
C LEU A 174 -34.30 5.49 -15.02
N ALA A 175 -34.29 6.41 -14.07
CA ALA A 175 -35.45 7.23 -13.70
C ALA A 175 -35.72 8.41 -14.67
N HIS A 176 -34.94 8.55 -15.75
CA HIS A 176 -35.12 9.59 -16.78
C HIS A 176 -35.30 10.99 -16.19
N GLU A 177 -36.41 11.70 -16.47
CA GLU A 177 -36.63 13.07 -16.00
C GLU A 177 -37.29 13.17 -14.62
N GLU A 178 -37.49 12.04 -13.92
CA GLU A 178 -38.05 12.07 -12.57
C GLU A 178 -37.14 12.85 -11.62
N ARG A 179 -37.78 13.50 -10.64
CA ARG A 179 -37.06 14.26 -9.63
C ARG A 179 -36.38 13.34 -8.63
N ALA A 180 -35.17 13.70 -8.25
CA ALA A 180 -34.38 12.91 -7.32
C ALA A 180 -35.02 12.78 -5.93
N ASP A 181 -35.84 13.75 -5.51
CA ASP A 181 -36.54 13.68 -4.23
C ASP A 181 -37.74 12.72 -4.18
N SER A 182 -38.13 12.13 -5.30
CA SER A 182 -39.05 10.99 -5.33
C SER A 182 -38.40 9.70 -4.83
N PHE A 183 -37.08 9.59 -4.95
CA PHE A 183 -36.30 8.39 -4.62
C PHE A 183 -35.48 8.54 -3.35
N LEU A 184 -35.01 9.76 -3.09
CA LEU A 184 -34.11 10.05 -1.99
C LEU A 184 -34.88 10.54 -0.77
N THR A 185 -34.40 10.19 0.41
CA THR A 185 -34.97 10.60 1.68
C THR A 185 -34.14 11.70 2.32
N ALA A 186 -34.80 12.72 2.86
CA ALA A 186 -34.15 13.84 3.55
C ALA A 186 -33.22 13.33 4.65
N ARG A 187 -32.06 13.97 4.81
CA ARG A 187 -31.08 13.72 5.89
C ARG A 187 -30.46 12.31 5.87
N GLN A 188 -30.73 11.48 4.87
CA GLN A 188 -29.99 10.23 4.65
C GLN A 188 -28.65 10.50 3.96
N SER A 189 -27.74 9.55 4.13
CA SER A 189 -26.45 9.50 3.47
C SER A 189 -26.44 8.36 2.46
N TYR A 190 -25.93 8.63 1.26
CA TYR A 190 -25.85 7.66 0.16
C TYR A 190 -24.39 7.46 -0.23
N ASN A 191 -24.07 6.29 -0.74
CA ASN A 191 -22.76 6.02 -1.34
C ASN A 191 -22.88 6.05 -2.86
N VAL A 192 -21.84 6.50 -3.55
CA VAL A 192 -21.81 6.41 -5.02
C VAL A 192 -21.49 4.98 -5.43
N ALA A 193 -22.29 4.45 -6.35
CA ALA A 193 -22.04 3.23 -7.10
C ALA A 193 -21.47 3.59 -8.47
N GLY A 194 -20.55 2.75 -8.94
CA GLY A 194 -20.20 2.65 -10.33
C GLY A 194 -21.03 1.57 -11.01
N ILE A 195 -21.57 1.88 -12.19
CA ILE A 195 -22.32 0.95 -13.03
C ILE A 195 -21.52 0.67 -14.29
N CYS A 196 -21.25 -0.62 -14.52
CA CYS A 196 -20.74 -1.13 -15.79
C CYS A 196 -21.80 -2.03 -16.42
N ARG A 197 -22.33 -1.64 -17.58
CA ARG A 197 -23.31 -2.44 -18.33
C ARG A 197 -22.60 -3.26 -19.40
N TYR A 198 -22.76 -4.57 -19.34
CA TYR A 198 -22.21 -5.49 -20.32
C TYR A 198 -23.15 -5.64 -21.52
N ARG A 199 -22.60 -6.07 -22.67
CA ARG A 199 -23.39 -6.30 -23.89
C ARG A 199 -24.46 -7.38 -23.74
N ASN A 200 -24.34 -8.26 -22.75
CA ASN A 200 -25.33 -9.30 -22.43
C ASN A 200 -26.52 -8.76 -21.62
N GLY A 201 -26.57 -7.44 -21.34
CA GLY A 201 -27.63 -6.81 -20.55
C GLY A 201 -27.43 -6.87 -19.04
N GLN A 202 -26.41 -7.59 -18.55
CA GLN A 202 -26.08 -7.59 -17.12
C GLN A 202 -25.40 -6.28 -16.73
N SER A 203 -25.68 -5.83 -15.50
CA SER A 203 -25.02 -4.67 -14.90
C SER A 203 -24.24 -5.10 -13.67
N GLN A 204 -22.98 -4.69 -13.58
CA GLN A 204 -22.19 -4.80 -12.36
C GLN A 204 -22.27 -3.47 -11.61
N VAL A 205 -22.64 -3.54 -10.34
CA VAL A 205 -22.66 -2.40 -9.42
C VAL A 205 -21.49 -2.54 -8.46
N THR A 206 -20.64 -1.52 -8.41
CA THR A 206 -19.45 -1.50 -7.54
C THR A 206 -19.47 -0.25 -6.68
N PRO A 207 -19.45 -0.35 -5.33
CA PRO A 207 -19.32 0.82 -4.48
C PRO A 207 -18.02 1.58 -4.76
N LEU A 208 -18.11 2.89 -4.99
CA LEU A 208 -16.95 3.76 -5.23
C LEU A 208 -16.44 4.36 -3.92
N LEU A 209 -16.26 3.48 -2.93
CA LEU A 209 -15.68 3.80 -1.63
C LEU A 209 -14.47 2.89 -1.39
N TYR A 210 -13.28 3.42 -1.68
CA TYR A 210 -12.02 2.72 -1.63
C TYR A 210 -11.43 2.72 -0.23
N THR A 211 -10.82 1.61 0.18
CA THR A 211 -10.11 1.50 1.45
C THR A 211 -8.63 1.31 1.16
N LEU A 212 -7.79 2.14 1.78
CA LEU A 212 -6.34 1.97 1.75
C LEU A 212 -5.90 1.34 3.08
N THR A 213 -5.01 0.35 3.01
CA THR A 213 -4.35 -0.18 4.21
C THR A 213 -3.49 0.92 4.84
N LYS A 214 -3.48 0.98 6.16
CA LYS A 214 -2.75 2.00 6.93
C LYS A 214 -1.28 1.62 6.98
N GLN A 215 -0.39 2.58 6.69
CA GLN A 215 1.02 2.45 7.04
C GLN A 215 1.11 2.22 8.54
N LEU A 216 1.60 1.05 8.95
CA LEU A 216 2.04 0.87 10.33
C LEU A 216 3.14 1.90 10.58
N ALA A 217 2.82 2.93 11.36
CA ALA A 217 3.81 3.81 11.94
C ALA A 217 4.67 2.97 12.89
N THR A 218 5.79 2.48 12.37
CA THR A 218 6.92 1.93 13.14
C THR A 218 7.77 3.08 13.65
#